data_AF-A0A2V7GBN4-F1
#
_entry.id   AF-A0A2V7GBN4-F1
#
_cell.length_a   1.000
_cell.length_b   1.000
_cell.length_c   1.000
_cell.angle_alpha   90.00
_cell.angle_beta   90.00
_cell.angle_gamma   90.00
#
_symmetry.space_group_name_H-M   'P 1'
#
loop_
_entity.id
_entity.type
_entity.pdbx_description
1 polymer ?
#
loop_
_entity_poly.entity_id
_entity_poly.type
_entity_poly.pdbx_seq_one_letter_code
_entity_poly.pdbx_strand_id
1 'polypeptide(L)'
;MSERLLGARVRRREDARLVTGRGRYVADIELPGMLHVAVHRSPHAHARLVRIDAGEARRRPGVVHAEQQQRADRSLTAFGIGR
;
A
#
# COMPACT_ATOMS: atom_id res chain seq x y z
N MET A 1 -28.57 31.68 10.81
CA MET A 1 -28.67 30.27 11.27
C MET A 1 -27.31 29.57 11.25
N SER A 2 -26.33 30.03 12.04
CA SER A 2 -24.99 29.40 12.12
C SER A 2 -24.34 29.49 13.53
N GLU A 3 -24.83 30.38 14.40
CA GLU A 3 -24.30 30.57 15.77
C GLU A 3 -24.40 29.34 16.70
N ARG A 4 -25.21 28.34 16.38
CA ARG A 4 -25.57 27.25 17.31
C ARG A 4 -24.56 26.10 17.40
N LEU A 5 -23.52 26.09 16.56
CA LEU A 5 -22.55 24.99 16.48
C LEU A 5 -21.14 25.38 16.95
N LEU A 6 -20.80 26.66 16.92
CA LEU A 6 -19.51 27.16 17.40
C LEU A 6 -19.50 27.15 18.94
N GLY A 7 -18.51 26.47 19.54
CA GLY A 7 -18.39 26.32 21.00
C GLY A 7 -19.33 25.27 21.63
N ALA A 8 -20.23 24.66 20.87
CA ALA A 8 -21.14 23.64 21.37
C ALA A 8 -20.47 22.25 21.43
N ARG A 9 -20.80 21.45 22.46
CA ARG A 9 -20.39 20.04 22.54
C ARG A 9 -21.26 19.19 21.62
N VAL A 10 -20.90 19.15 20.34
CA VAL A 10 -21.60 18.37 19.31
C VAL A 10 -21.06 16.94 19.26
N ARG A 11 -21.95 15.95 19.14
CA ARG A 11 -21.55 14.56 18.92
C ARG A 11 -20.92 14.40 17.54
N ARG A 12 -19.82 13.67 17.48
CA ARG A 12 -19.13 13.32 16.23
C ARG A 12 -20.02 12.48 15.33
N ARG A 13 -19.95 12.73 14.03
CA ARG A 13 -20.76 12.01 13.03
C ARG A 13 -20.17 10.64 12.72
N GLU A 14 -18.86 10.56 12.80
CA GLU A 14 -18.06 9.38 12.50
C GLU A 14 -18.15 8.29 13.56
N ASP A 15 -18.39 8.65 14.84
CA ASP A 15 -18.37 7.70 15.96
C ASP A 15 -19.25 6.48 15.69
N ALA A 16 -20.48 6.68 15.21
CA ALA A 16 -21.44 5.61 14.98
C ALA A 16 -20.93 4.49 14.05
N ARG A 17 -20.15 4.82 13.01
CA ARG A 17 -19.57 3.79 12.13
C ARG A 17 -18.27 3.24 12.69
N LEU A 18 -17.45 4.07 13.33
CA LEU A 18 -16.13 3.69 13.81
C LEU A 18 -16.23 2.72 15.01
N VAL A 19 -17.12 2.98 15.97
CA VAL A 19 -17.25 2.17 17.19
C VAL A 19 -17.99 0.85 16.96
N THR A 20 -18.69 0.70 15.84
CA THR A 20 -19.42 -0.53 15.49
C THR A 20 -18.66 -1.41 14.49
N GLY A 21 -17.39 -1.11 14.19
CA GLY A 21 -16.62 -1.84 13.17
C GLY A 21 -17.14 -1.66 11.74
N ARG A 22 -17.94 -0.61 11.48
CA ARG A 22 -18.47 -0.25 10.15
C ARG A 22 -17.65 0.87 9.49
N GLY A 23 -16.57 1.29 10.13
CA GLY A 23 -15.53 2.09 9.49
C GLY A 23 -14.89 1.25 8.38
N ARG A 24 -14.49 1.89 7.28
CA ARG A 24 -13.76 1.24 6.20
C ARG A 24 -12.47 2.00 5.96
N TYR A 25 -11.35 1.32 6.16
CA TYR A 25 -10.00 1.79 5.92
C TYR A 25 -9.47 1.18 4.62
N VAL A 26 -8.29 1.63 4.17
CA VAL A 26 -7.67 1.13 2.94
C VAL A 26 -7.44 -0.38 3.00
N ALA A 27 -7.07 -0.90 4.17
CA ALA A 27 -6.84 -2.34 4.37
C ALA A 27 -8.13 -3.19 4.35
N ASP A 28 -9.31 -2.57 4.45
CA ASP A 28 -10.61 -3.27 4.41
C ASP A 28 -11.18 -3.33 2.98
N ILE A 29 -10.44 -2.84 1.98
CA ILE A 29 -10.87 -2.83 0.58
C ILE A 29 -10.41 -4.13 -0.08
N GLU A 30 -11.37 -4.85 -0.65
CA GLU A 30 -11.13 -6.01 -1.50
C GLU A 30 -11.66 -5.72 -2.92
N LEU A 31 -10.83 -5.97 -3.93
CA LEU A 31 -11.18 -5.79 -5.34
C LEU A 31 -10.96 -7.12 -6.09
N PRO A 32 -11.79 -7.43 -7.11
CA PRO A 32 -11.55 -8.60 -7.95
C PRO A 32 -10.16 -8.54 -8.60
N GLY A 33 -9.36 -9.60 -8.40
CA GLY A 33 -8.00 -9.67 -8.94
C GLY A 33 -6.97 -8.80 -8.22
N MET A 34 -7.24 -8.33 -7.00
CA MET A 34 -6.28 -7.58 -6.19
C MET A 34 -5.01 -8.42 -5.95
N LEU A 35 -3.86 -7.81 -6.23
CA LEU A 35 -2.53 -8.38 -5.95
C LEU A 35 -1.93 -7.70 -4.72
N HIS A 36 -1.07 -8.43 -4.01
CA HIS A 36 -0.34 -7.93 -2.85
C HIS A 36 1.12 -7.66 -3.19
N VAL A 37 1.70 -6.63 -2.57
CA VAL A 37 3.11 -6.29 -2.71
C VAL A 37 3.86 -6.55 -1.41
N ALA A 38 5.06 -7.10 -1.52
CA ALA A 38 6.01 -7.21 -0.43
C ALA A 38 7.32 -6.54 -0.84
N VAL A 39 7.90 -5.74 0.08
CA VAL A 39 9.14 -4.99 -0.18
C VAL A 39 10.25 -5.56 0.70
N HIS A 40 11.29 -6.09 0.08
CA HIS A 40 12.52 -6.47 0.78
C HIS A 40 13.39 -5.23 0.99
N ARG A 41 13.67 -4.91 2.25
CA ARG A 41 14.45 -3.72 2.64
C ARG A 41 15.86 -4.10 3.07
N SER A 42 16.79 -3.15 2.94
CA SER A 42 18.16 -3.32 3.42
C SER A 42 18.17 -3.64 4.92
N PRO A 43 18.90 -4.68 5.36
CA PRO A 43 19.15 -4.93 6.78
C PRO A 43 20.30 -4.06 7.32
N HIS A 44 21.05 -3.38 6.44
CA HIS A 44 22.19 -2.55 6.78
C HIS A 44 21.79 -1.07 6.75
N ALA A 45 22.22 -0.30 7.76
CA ALA A 45 22.03 1.15 7.81
C ALA A 45 22.77 1.86 6.67
N HIS A 46 23.96 1.37 6.30
CA HIS A 46 24.73 1.86 5.15
C HIS A 46 25.55 0.71 4.53
N ALA A 47 25.33 0.45 3.25
CA ALA A 47 26.07 -0.55 2.48
C ALA A 47 25.97 -0.24 0.99
N ARG A 48 26.98 -0.67 0.23
CA ARG A 48 26.90 -0.68 -1.24
C ARG A 48 26.16 -1.94 -1.69
N LEU A 49 25.06 -1.75 -2.43
CA LEU A 49 24.38 -2.84 -3.10
C LEU A 49 25.23 -3.35 -4.27
N VAL A 50 25.80 -4.55 -4.15
CA VAL A 50 26.66 -5.14 -5.19
C VAL A 50 25.82 -5.87 -6.25
N ARG A 51 24.87 -6.68 -5.81
CA ARG A 51 23.97 -7.46 -6.66
C ARG A 51 22.71 -7.79 -5.86
N ILE A 52 21.58 -7.94 -6.53
CA ILE A 52 20.46 -8.73 -6.00
C ILE A 52 20.02 -9.74 -7.08
N ASP A 53 19.54 -10.89 -6.65
CA ASP A 53 19.01 -11.94 -7.51
C ASP A 53 17.55 -12.19 -7.15
N ALA A 54 16.64 -11.87 -8.07
CA ALA A 54 15.20 -12.09 -7.88
C ALA A 54 14.71 -13.38 -8.57
N GLY A 55 15.61 -14.20 -9.10
CA GLY A 55 15.25 -15.36 -9.92
C GLY A 55 14.41 -16.39 -9.16
N GLU A 56 14.75 -16.69 -7.91
CA GLU A 56 13.95 -17.61 -7.09
C GLU A 56 12.57 -17.05 -6.80
N ALA A 57 12.48 -15.77 -6.40
CA ALA A 57 11.20 -15.11 -6.14
C ALA A 57 10.26 -15.18 -7.34
N ARG A 58 10.77 -14.91 -8.55
CA ARG A 58 9.99 -15.01 -9.81
C ARG A 58 9.46 -16.41 -10.11
N ARG A 59 10.12 -17.46 -9.63
CA ARG A 59 9.71 -18.86 -9.89
C ARG A 59 8.74 -19.40 -8.84
N ARG A 60 8.52 -18.68 -7.73
CA ARG A 60 7.60 -19.16 -6.69
C ARG A 60 6.15 -19.10 -7.18
N PRO A 61 5.37 -20.17 -6.97
CA PRO A 61 3.94 -20.16 -7.28
C PRO A 61 3.24 -18.97 -6.60
N GLY A 62 2.37 -18.28 -7.35
CA GLY A 62 1.63 -17.11 -6.86
C GLY A 62 2.38 -15.78 -6.95
N VAL A 63 3.67 -15.78 -7.30
CA VAL A 63 4.39 -14.53 -7.62
C VAL A 63 4.10 -14.16 -9.07
N VAL A 64 3.41 -13.03 -9.24
CA VAL A 64 3.09 -12.44 -10.55
C VAL A 64 4.25 -11.61 -11.10
N HIS A 65 5.01 -10.96 -10.23
CA HIS A 65 6.16 -10.12 -10.61
C HIS A 65 7.14 -9.97 -9.46
N ALA A 66 8.43 -9.90 -9.77
CA ALA A 66 9.46 -9.54 -8.81
C ALA A 66 10.61 -8.82 -9.52
N GLU A 67 10.81 -7.55 -9.16
CA GLU A 67 11.80 -6.69 -9.77
C GLU A 67 12.61 -5.92 -8.75
N GLN A 68 13.80 -5.51 -9.17
CA GLN A 68 14.59 -4.53 -8.45
C GLN A 68 14.23 -3.16 -8.98
N GLN A 69 14.11 -2.19 -8.07
CA GLN A 69 13.96 -0.80 -8.46
C GLN A 69 15.25 -0.34 -9.16
N GLN A 70 15.24 -0.27 -10.49
CA GLN A 70 16.35 0.27 -11.28
C GLN A 70 16.41 1.79 -11.13
N ARG A 71 17.61 2.36 -11.30
CA ARG A 71 17.84 3.81 -11.36
C ARG A 71 16.85 4.43 -12.35
N ALA A 72 16.21 5.53 -11.95
CA ALA A 72 15.22 6.26 -12.71
C ALA A 72 15.83 6.95 -13.95
N ASP A 73 16.21 6.16 -14.96
CA ASP A 73 16.40 6.66 -16.32
C ASP A 73 15.70 5.72 -17.29
N ARG A 74 14.81 6.33 -18.08
CA ARG A 74 14.00 5.84 -19.19
C ARG A 74 12.64 5.21 -18.85
N SER A 75 11.63 6.04 -19.09
CA SER A 75 10.21 5.74 -19.32
C SER A 75 9.54 4.91 -18.23
N LEU A 76 8.92 5.62 -17.28
CA LEU A 76 7.83 5.13 -16.43
C LEU A 76 6.65 4.70 -17.31
N THR A 77 6.77 3.56 -17.98
CA THR A 77 5.67 2.87 -18.62
C THR A 77 5.58 1.51 -17.94
N ALA A 78 4.59 1.38 -17.06
CA ALA A 78 4.15 0.17 -16.39
C ALA A 78 4.97 -0.34 -15.18
N PHE A 79 4.71 0.25 -14.00
CA PHE A 79 4.48 -0.58 -12.80
C PHE A 79 3.11 -1.27 -13.02
N GLY A 80 3.09 -2.21 -13.97
CA GLY A 80 1.89 -2.86 -14.46
C GLY A 80 1.56 -4.05 -13.57
N ILE A 81 0.73 -3.84 -12.56
CA ILE A 81 0.01 -4.92 -11.88
C ILE A 81 -1.13 -5.35 -12.83
N GLY A 82 -0.77 -6.03 -13.91
CA GLY A 82 -1.69 -6.66 -14.86
C GLY A 82 -1.70 -8.18 -14.64
N ARG A 83 -2.85 -8.81 -14.86
CA ARG A 83 -3.04 -10.26 -14.74
C ARG A 83 -2.07 -11.06 -15.59
#